data_AF-G5JE52-F1
#
_entry.id   AF-G5JE52-F1
#
_cell.length_a   1.000
_cell.length_b   1.000
_cell.length_c   1.000
_cell.angle_alpha   90.00
_cell.angle_beta   90.00
_cell.angle_gamma   90.00
#
_symmetry.space_group_name_H-M   'P 1'
#
loop_
_entity.id
_entity.type
_entity.pdbx_description
1 polymer ?
#
loop_
_entity_poly.entity_id
_entity_poly.type
_entity_poly.pdbx_seq_one_letter_code
_entity_poly.pdbx_strand_id
1 'polypeptide(L)'
;MPFPDQDLSIILGKHIIYTYENDWQYELYFKNATMAHYRIHSGLVAGRWVTNREVHMTAIGHGMVRVNWLEPVGNTGSNGFS
;
A
#
# COMPACT_ATOMS: atom_id res chain seq x y z
N MET A 1 9.12 29.05 -2.25
CA MET A 1 8.87 28.03 -1.22
C MET A 1 9.90 26.92 -1.43
N PRO A 2 10.74 26.57 -0.45
CA PRO A 2 11.66 25.45 -0.60
C PRO A 2 10.89 24.13 -0.71
N PHE A 3 11.47 23.14 -1.40
CA PHE A 3 10.93 21.79 -1.40
C PHE A 3 11.01 21.21 0.02
N PRO A 4 10.02 20.40 0.44
CA PRO A 4 10.07 19.73 1.72
C PRO A 4 11.20 18.69 1.76
N ASP A 5 11.86 18.58 2.91
CA ASP A 5 12.83 17.52 3.17
C ASP A 5 12.17 16.14 2.98
N GLN A 6 12.88 15.22 2.33
CA GLN A 6 12.38 13.89 2.04
C GLN A 6 12.55 12.94 3.24
N ASP A 7 12.03 13.35 4.39
CA ASP A 7 11.98 12.52 5.59
C ASP A 7 10.78 11.56 5.53
N LEU A 8 11.06 10.27 5.36
CA LEU A 8 10.07 9.20 5.33
C LEU A 8 9.93 8.47 6.68
N SER A 9 10.68 8.88 7.72
CA SER A 9 10.73 8.20 9.02
C SER A 9 9.36 8.06 9.68
N ILE A 10 8.42 8.93 9.34
CA ILE A 10 7.04 8.89 9.84
C ILE A 10 6.27 7.63 9.40
N ILE A 11 6.59 7.08 8.22
CA ILE A 11 5.85 5.97 7.61
C ILE A 11 6.65 4.67 7.51
N LEU A 12 7.99 4.73 7.45
CA LEU A 12 8.82 3.53 7.37
C LEU A 12 8.65 2.63 8.61
N GLY A 13 8.52 1.33 8.38
CA GLY A 13 8.25 0.32 9.40
C GLY A 13 6.82 0.34 9.96
N LYS A 14 5.96 1.28 9.52
CA LYS A 14 4.57 1.31 9.98
C LYS A 14 3.75 0.20 9.35
N HIS A 15 2.87 -0.34 10.16
CA HIS A 15 1.86 -1.31 9.80
C HIS A 15 0.49 -0.65 9.99
N ILE A 16 -0.29 -0.54 8.91
CA ILE A 16 -1.54 0.19 8.87
C ILE A 16 -2.63 -0.74 8.36
N ILE A 17 -3.70 -0.87 9.13
CA ILE A 17 -4.93 -1.51 8.70
C ILE A 17 -5.97 -0.41 8.55
N TYR A 18 -6.61 -0.32 7.41
CA TYR A 18 -7.66 0.66 7.16
C TYR A 18 -8.85 -0.01 6.47
N THR A 19 -10.04 0.48 6.80
CA THR A 19 -11.30 -0.01 6.24
C THR A 19 -11.92 1.13 5.45
N TYR A 20 -12.20 0.88 4.17
CA TYR A 20 -12.94 1.81 3.32
C TYR A 20 -14.41 1.88 3.76
N GLU A 21 -15.13 2.93 3.32
CA GLU A 21 -16.56 3.08 3.61
C GLU A 21 -17.44 1.95 3.06
N ASN A 22 -16.94 1.18 2.08
CA ASN A 22 -17.59 0.00 1.52
C ASN A 22 -17.21 -1.31 2.25
N ASP A 23 -16.71 -1.22 3.48
CA ASP A 23 -16.28 -2.32 4.35
C ASP A 23 -15.11 -3.16 3.80
N TRP A 24 -14.39 -2.66 2.79
CA TRP A 24 -13.18 -3.33 2.30
C TRP A 24 -12.00 -2.99 3.20
N GLN A 25 -11.39 -4.01 3.78
CA GLN A 25 -10.29 -3.88 4.70
C GLN A 25 -8.97 -4.22 4.02
N TYR A 26 -8.02 -3.30 4.16
CA TYR A 26 -6.68 -3.39 3.61
C TYR A 26 -5.67 -3.29 4.74
N GLU A 27 -4.55 -3.97 4.56
CA GLU A 27 -3.42 -4.00 5.47
C GLU A 27 -2.17 -3.67 4.67
N LEU A 28 -1.39 -2.68 5.10
CA LEU A 28 -0.18 -2.20 4.45
C LEU A 28 0.99 -2.16 5.45
N TYR A 29 2.16 -2.57 5.00
CA TYR A 29 3.42 -2.49 5.73
C TYR A 29 4.51 -1.86 4.88
N PHE A 30 5.12 -0.77 5.36
CA PHE A 30 6.18 -0.04 4.65
C PHE A 30 7.56 -0.56 5.07
N LYS A 31 8.04 -1.61 4.39
CA LYS A 31 9.30 -2.28 4.73
C LYS A 31 10.52 -1.35 4.67
N ASN A 32 10.62 -0.55 3.62
CA ASN A 32 11.69 0.46 3.44
C ASN A 32 11.25 1.52 2.42
N ALA A 33 12.14 2.47 2.09
CA ALA A 33 11.85 3.62 1.22
C ALA A 33 11.36 3.28 -0.20
N THR A 34 11.56 2.05 -0.67
CA THR A 34 11.17 1.64 -2.03
C THR A 34 10.28 0.39 -2.05
N MET A 35 10.00 -0.23 -0.90
CA MET A 35 9.28 -1.50 -0.82
C MET A 35 8.19 -1.51 0.23
N ALA A 36 7.01 -2.00 -0.14
CA ALA A 36 5.88 -2.24 0.76
C ALA A 36 5.31 -3.66 0.60
N HIS A 37 4.65 -4.15 1.64
CA HIS A 37 3.83 -5.36 1.63
C HIS A 37 2.38 -4.93 1.82
N TYR A 38 1.44 -5.61 1.19
CA TYR A 38 0.02 -5.37 1.45
C TYR A 38 -0.82 -6.65 1.36
N ARG A 39 -1.93 -6.64 2.09
CA ARG A 39 -2.93 -7.70 2.11
C ARG A 39 -4.33 -7.10 2.05
N ILE A 40 -5.22 -7.77 1.32
CA ILE A 40 -6.63 -7.41 1.19
C ILE A 40 -7.45 -8.44 1.98
N HIS A 41 -8.12 -7.99 3.03
CA HIS A 41 -8.89 -8.84 3.94
C HIS A 41 -10.32 -9.06 3.45
N SER A 42 -10.95 -8.05 2.87
CA SER A 42 -12.33 -8.10 2.35
C SER A 42 -12.48 -7.30 1.05
N GLY A 43 -13.53 -7.59 0.28
CA GLY A 43 -13.84 -6.95 -0.99
C GLY A 43 -13.62 -7.82 -2.23
N LEU A 44 -13.56 -7.20 -3.40
CA LEU A 44 -13.54 -7.90 -4.70
C LEU A 44 -12.35 -8.85 -4.87
N VAL A 45 -11.21 -8.50 -4.28
CA VAL A 45 -9.93 -9.23 -4.39
C VAL A 45 -9.42 -9.66 -3.01
N ALA A 46 -10.35 -9.99 -2.11
CA ALA A 46 -10.04 -10.51 -0.78
C ALA A 46 -9.12 -11.74 -0.86
N GLY A 47 -8.19 -11.87 0.08
CA GLY A 47 -7.17 -12.92 0.11
C GLY A 47 -5.90 -12.59 -0.68
N ARG A 48 -5.90 -11.54 -1.52
CA ARG A 48 -4.69 -11.09 -2.21
C ARG A 48 -3.66 -10.62 -1.19
N TRP A 49 -2.47 -11.19 -1.27
CA TRP A 49 -1.31 -10.84 -0.46
C TRP A 49 -0.13 -10.58 -1.40
N VAL A 50 0.54 -9.45 -1.25
CA VAL A 50 1.69 -9.07 -2.08
C VAL A 50 2.84 -8.60 -1.19
N THR A 51 3.99 -9.23 -1.32
CA THR A 51 5.24 -8.85 -0.64
C THR A 51 6.24 -8.24 -1.61
N ASN A 52 7.11 -7.39 -1.09
CA ASN A 52 8.19 -6.71 -1.80
C ASN A 52 7.68 -5.98 -3.07
N ARG A 53 6.56 -5.27 -2.94
CA ARG A 53 6.04 -4.38 -3.97
C ARG A 53 6.90 -3.13 -4.02
N GLU A 54 7.41 -2.81 -5.20
CA GLU A 54 8.05 -1.53 -5.45
C GLU A 54 7.04 -0.38 -5.31
N VAL A 55 7.42 0.64 -4.54
CA VAL A 55 6.60 1.83 -4.27
C VAL A 55 7.46 3.09 -4.42
N HIS A 56 6.82 4.17 -4.86
CA HIS A 56 7.40 5.51 -4.86
C HIS A 56 6.78 6.34 -3.73
N MET A 57 7.62 6.76 -2.80
CA MET A 57 7.24 7.59 -1.66
C MET A 57 7.86 8.99 -1.77
N THR A 58 7.09 10.01 -1.44
CA THR A 58 7.55 11.41 -1.46
C THR A 58 6.94 12.15 -0.28
N ALA A 59 7.77 12.76 0.54
CA ALA A 59 7.30 13.66 1.59
C ALA A 59 6.78 14.95 0.93
N ILE A 60 5.56 15.35 1.28
CA ILE A 60 4.90 16.56 0.75
C ILE A 60 4.81 17.68 1.80
N GLY A 61 5.55 17.53 2.92
CA GLY A 61 5.55 18.46 4.04
C GLY A 61 4.47 18.16 5.08
N HIS A 62 4.52 18.85 6.22
CA HIS A 62 3.50 18.76 7.29
C HIS A 62 3.25 17.34 7.84
N GLY A 63 4.26 16.48 7.86
CA GLY A 63 4.11 15.08 8.29
C GLY A 63 3.27 14.23 7.33
N MET A 64 3.11 14.67 6.08
CA MET A 64 2.38 13.93 5.05
C MET A 64 3.36 13.30 4.06
N VAL A 65 3.09 12.03 3.72
CA VAL A 65 3.81 11.29 2.69
C VAL A 65 2.81 10.83 1.65
N ARG A 66 3.13 11.06 0.37
CA ARG A 66 2.41 10.47 -0.75
C ARG A 66 3.09 9.16 -1.13
N VAL A 67 2.30 8.10 -1.26
CA VAL A 67 2.75 6.78 -1.70
C VAL A 67 2.05 6.45 -3.02
N ASN A 68 2.80 6.06 -4.04
CA ASN A 68 2.27 5.59 -5.32
C ASN A 68 2.91 4.25 -5.67
N TRP A 69 2.14 3.36 -6.30
CA TRP A 69 2.67 2.12 -6.87
C TRP A 69 1.89 1.76 -8.12
N LEU A 70 2.53 0.99 -8.99
CA LEU A 70 1.85 0.37 -10.11
C LEU A 70 1.30 -0.97 -9.64
N GLU A 71 -0.02 -1.12 -9.73
CA GLU A 71 -0.61 -2.44 -9.68
C GLU A 71 -0.18 -3.20 -10.95
N PRO A 72 0.30 -4.45 -10.82
CA PRO A 72 0.38 -5.28 -12.01
C PRO A 72 -1.06 -5.48 -12.46
N VAL A 73 -1.38 -5.09 -13.70
CA VAL A 73 -2.66 -5.41 -14.31
C VAL A 73 -2.74 -6.94 -14.34
N GLY A 74 -3.43 -7.51 -13.35
CA GLY A 74 -3.40 -8.93 -13.04
C GLY A 74 -4.84 -9.43 -12.95
N ASN A 75 -5.26 -10.04 -14.05
CA ASN A 75 -6.56 -10.62 -14.36
C ASN A 75 -7.36 -11.18 -13.17
N THR A 76 -8.67 -10.97 -13.26
CA THR A 76 -9.73 -11.72 -12.58
C THR A 76 -9.36 -13.19 -12.46
N GLY A 77 -9.10 -13.66 -11.24
CA GLY A 77 -9.03 -15.08 -10.95
C GLY A 77 -10.44 -15.66 -11.01
N SER A 78 -10.79 -16.34 -12.09
CA SER A 78 -11.92 -17.27 -12.10
C SER A 78 -11.54 -18.48 -11.23
N ASN A 79 -12.14 -18.60 -10.05
CA ASN A 79 -12.11 -19.88 -9.33
C ASN A 79 -13.09 -20.85 -10.01
N GLY A 80 -12.56 -21.72 -10.88
CA GLY A 80 -13.20 -22.99 -11.17
C GLY A 80 -12.95 -23.92 -9.99
N PHE A 81 -13.99 -24.26 -9.24
CA PHE A 81 -13.97 -25.43 -8.36
C PHE A 81 -14.19 -26.66 -9.25
N SER A 82 -13.19 -27.56 -9.29
CA SER A 82 -13.36 -28.94 -9.74
C SER A 82 -13.87 -29.80 -8.61
#